data_AF-A0A2N8U392-F1
#
_entry.id   AF-A0A2N8U392-F1
#
_cell.length_a   1.000
_cell.length_b   1.000
_cell.length_c   1.000
_cell.angle_alpha   90.00
_cell.angle_beta   90.00
_cell.angle_gamma   90.00
#
_symmetry.space_group_name_H-M   'P 1'
#
loop_
_entity.id
_entity.type
_entity.pdbx_description
1 polymer ?
#
loop_
_entity_poly.entity_id
_entity_poly.type
_entity_poly.pdbx_seq_one_letter_code
_entity_poly.pdbx_strand_id
1 'polypeptide(L)'
;MKLDQHLLDLLLSNQLITETFFTKTKNALVFNQNKFAKFIDSKEFLEDSYTSYANKIGLTSGDEFISRSSGVVLDFPFKDCYLGGGSTKDDQKRQEIFFNELIANDEVRQMLSPKVLGSAKKYSKNGIEEINQFSENDNLIIKGNNLIALASLLKRYEGKVKCIYIDPPYNTGNDSFNYNDKFNHSSWLVFMKNRLELAKRLLRDDGVIFVQCDDNEQAYLKVLMDEIFEKIIIMVN
;
A
#
# COMPACT_ATOMS: atom_id res chain seq x y z
N MET A 1 20.89 -14.96 24.61
CA MET A 1 20.85 -16.13 25.51
C MET A 1 22.20 -16.27 26.21
N LYS A 2 22.27 -16.19 27.55
CA LYS A 2 23.51 -16.50 28.28
C LYS A 2 23.59 -18.02 28.42
N LEU A 3 24.68 -18.62 27.96
CA LEU A 3 24.92 -20.03 28.22
C LEU A 3 25.44 -20.22 29.64
N ASP A 4 24.68 -20.95 30.42
CA ASP A 4 25.04 -21.39 31.77
C ASP A 4 25.38 -22.89 31.71
N GLN A 5 26.34 -23.30 32.54
CA GLN A 5 26.83 -24.68 32.63
C GLN A 5 25.72 -25.67 32.98
N HIS A 6 24.80 -25.29 33.86
CA HIS A 6 23.67 -26.13 34.25
C HIS A 6 22.76 -26.45 33.07
N LEU A 7 22.46 -25.47 32.22
CA LEU A 7 21.69 -25.69 30.99
C LEU A 7 22.41 -26.66 30.05
N LEU A 8 23.73 -26.52 29.86
CA LEU A 8 24.51 -27.41 29.00
C LEU A 8 24.49 -28.86 29.49
N ASP A 9 24.65 -29.07 30.80
CA ASP A 9 24.59 -30.40 31.42
C ASP A 9 23.20 -31.03 31.22
N LEU A 10 22.14 -30.23 31.34
CA LEU A 10 20.76 -30.67 31.14
C LEU A 10 20.49 -31.04 29.67
N LEU A 11 21.02 -30.29 28.71
CA LEU A 11 20.91 -30.61 27.29
C LEU A 11 21.69 -31.88 26.91
N LEU A 12 22.87 -32.09 27.51
CA LEU A 12 23.70 -33.29 27.31
C LEU A 12 23.10 -34.56 27.94
N SER A 13 22.23 -34.41 28.94
CA SER A 13 21.55 -35.54 29.59
C SER A 13 20.55 -36.27 28.67
N ASN A 14 20.15 -35.64 27.55
CA ASN A 14 19.22 -36.20 26.59
C ASN A 14 19.90 -36.49 25.25
N GLN A 15 19.89 -37.76 24.84
CA GLN A 15 20.57 -38.21 23.62
C GLN A 15 20.01 -37.53 22.36
N LEU A 16 18.69 -37.38 22.23
CA LEU A 16 18.05 -36.75 21.08
C LEU A 16 18.46 -35.28 20.96
N ILE A 17 18.46 -34.54 22.08
CA ILE A 17 18.88 -33.14 22.13
C ILE A 17 20.37 -33.02 21.77
N THR A 18 21.19 -33.95 22.29
CA THR A 18 22.62 -34.00 22.00
C THR A 18 22.88 -34.20 20.51
N GLU A 19 22.24 -35.20 19.89
CA GLU A 19 22.36 -35.47 18.44
C GLU A 19 21.82 -34.32 17.58
N THR A 20 20.83 -33.58 18.07
CA THR A 20 20.19 -32.50 17.31
C THR A 20 20.98 -31.19 17.37
N PHE A 21 21.51 -30.81 18.53
CA PHE A 21 22.07 -29.48 18.76
C PHE A 21 23.59 -29.47 19.01
N PHE A 22 24.25 -30.62 19.06
CA PHE A 22 25.69 -30.70 19.22
C PHE A 22 26.36 -31.36 18.02
N THR A 23 27.50 -30.82 17.63
CA THR A 23 28.37 -31.39 16.61
C THR A 23 29.56 -32.03 17.28
N LYS A 24 29.76 -33.34 17.05
CA LYS A 24 30.93 -34.05 17.54
C LYS A 24 32.13 -33.74 16.64
N THR A 25 33.14 -33.10 17.21
CA THR A 25 34.46 -32.93 16.59
C THR A 25 35.39 -34.05 17.09
N LYS A 26 36.63 -34.10 16.57
CA LYS A 26 37.62 -35.09 17.03
C LYS A 26 37.89 -35.02 18.53
N ASN A 27 37.77 -33.84 19.14
CA ASN A 27 38.23 -33.59 20.50
C ASN A 27 37.13 -33.13 21.46
N ALA A 28 35.96 -32.73 20.97
CA ALA A 28 34.91 -32.16 21.79
C ALA A 28 33.52 -32.22 21.13
N LEU A 29 32.49 -32.14 21.95
CA LEU A 29 31.13 -31.80 21.54
C LEU A 29 30.99 -30.27 21.52
N VAL A 30 30.61 -29.72 20.37
CA VAL A 30 30.41 -28.28 20.18
C VAL A 30 28.92 -28.01 20.08
N PHE A 31 28.39 -27.19 21.00
CA PHE A 31 26.99 -26.79 20.99
C PHE A 31 26.70 -25.76 19.91
N ASN A 32 25.68 -26.02 19.08
CA ASN A 32 25.22 -25.11 18.04
C ASN A 32 24.18 -24.13 18.61
N GLN A 33 24.69 -23.05 19.21
CA GLN A 33 23.87 -22.01 19.85
C GLN A 33 22.84 -21.39 18.89
N ASN A 34 23.23 -21.15 17.64
CA ASN A 34 22.33 -20.56 16.64
C ASN A 34 21.17 -21.49 16.28
N LYS A 35 21.44 -22.79 16.11
CA LYS A 35 20.40 -23.79 15.84
C LYS A 35 19.45 -23.95 17.01
N PHE A 36 19.97 -23.92 18.24
CA PHE A 36 19.16 -24.02 19.44
C PHE A 36 18.29 -22.77 19.67
N ALA A 37 18.86 -21.58 19.49
CA ALA A 37 18.09 -20.33 19.55
C ALA A 37 16.93 -20.33 18.56
N LYS A 38 17.20 -20.69 17.28
CA LYS A 38 16.16 -20.83 16.26
C LYS A 38 15.08 -21.85 16.62
N PHE A 39 15.44 -22.95 17.29
CA PHE A 39 14.47 -23.95 17.73
C PHE A 39 13.55 -23.40 18.84
N ILE A 40 14.10 -22.69 19.82
CA ILE A 40 13.31 -22.06 20.88
C ILE A 40 12.39 -20.98 20.31
N ASP A 41 12.93 -20.11 19.46
CA ASP A 41 12.16 -19.06 18.79
C ASP A 41 11.04 -19.70 17.95
N SER A 42 11.32 -20.79 17.22
CA SER A 42 10.30 -21.49 16.44
C SER A 42 9.19 -22.09 17.30
N LYS A 43 9.48 -22.57 18.51
CA LYS A 43 8.46 -23.19 19.38
C LYS A 43 7.40 -22.20 19.88
N GLU A 44 7.76 -20.93 20.07
CA GLU A 44 6.78 -19.86 20.35
C GLU A 44 5.82 -19.62 19.17
N PHE A 45 6.19 -19.99 17.94
CA PHE A 45 5.33 -19.89 16.74
C PHE A 45 4.65 -21.20 16.34
N LEU A 46 5.04 -22.33 16.93
CA LEU A 46 4.63 -23.68 16.51
C LEU A 46 3.50 -24.27 17.38
N GLU A 47 2.86 -23.51 18.27
CA GLU A 47 1.78 -24.08 19.12
C GLU A 47 0.67 -24.77 18.28
N ASP A 48 0.50 -24.41 16.99
CA ASP A 48 -0.41 -25.09 16.05
C ASP A 48 0.10 -25.22 14.58
N SER A 49 1.42 -25.12 14.32
CA SER A 49 1.96 -25.14 12.94
C SER A 49 2.90 -26.32 12.68
N TYR A 50 2.73 -27.01 11.54
CA TYR A 50 3.62 -28.09 11.07
C TYR A 50 4.84 -27.59 10.29
N THR A 51 5.07 -26.27 10.25
CA THR A 51 6.07 -25.64 9.41
C THR A 51 6.73 -24.45 10.08
N SER A 52 8.00 -24.21 9.76
CA SER A 52 8.77 -23.03 10.21
C SER A 52 8.33 -21.73 9.54
N TYR A 53 7.42 -21.79 8.57
CA TYR A 53 6.91 -20.63 7.85
C TYR A 53 5.65 -20.07 8.53
N ALA A 54 5.56 -18.75 8.62
CA ALA A 54 4.35 -18.08 9.07
C ALA A 54 3.18 -18.39 8.12
N ASN A 55 1.95 -18.36 8.62
CA ASN A 55 0.73 -18.49 7.81
C ASN A 55 0.42 -17.19 7.02
N LYS A 56 1.41 -16.72 6.24
CA LYS A 56 1.36 -15.52 5.42
C LYS A 56 2.25 -15.71 4.19
N ILE A 57 1.71 -15.45 3.00
CA ILE A 57 2.46 -15.43 1.75
C ILE A 57 3.23 -14.10 1.65
N GLY A 58 4.51 -14.14 1.28
CA GLY A 58 5.32 -12.95 1.04
C GLY A 58 6.79 -13.27 0.82
N LEU A 59 7.56 -12.24 0.48
CA LEU A 59 9.02 -12.35 0.38
C LEU A 59 9.66 -12.07 1.74
N THR A 60 10.69 -12.84 2.10
CA THR A 60 11.48 -12.65 3.32
C THR A 60 12.95 -12.44 2.99
N SER A 61 13.63 -11.65 3.83
CA SER A 61 15.10 -11.62 3.90
C SER A 61 15.49 -12.36 5.17
N GLY A 62 15.94 -13.61 5.01
CA GLY A 62 16.06 -14.53 6.15
C GLY A 62 14.70 -14.89 6.73
N ASP A 63 14.54 -14.69 8.05
CA ASP A 63 13.32 -15.03 8.81
C ASP A 63 12.35 -13.82 8.93
N GLU A 64 12.68 -12.66 8.34
CA GLU A 64 11.88 -11.43 8.41
C GLU A 64 11.21 -11.09 7.07
N PHE A 65 9.91 -10.80 7.08
CA PHE A 65 9.19 -10.37 5.88
C PHE A 65 9.69 -9.01 5.38
N ILE A 66 9.97 -8.92 4.08
CA ILE A 66 10.38 -7.68 3.41
C ILE A 66 9.34 -6.57 3.63
N SER A 67 8.04 -6.91 3.63
CA SER A 67 6.94 -5.97 3.95
C SER A 67 7.04 -5.29 5.34
N ARG A 68 7.85 -5.81 6.27
CA ARG A 68 8.10 -5.21 7.59
C ARG A 68 9.46 -4.54 7.69
N SER A 69 10.33 -4.74 6.71
CA SER A 69 11.67 -4.18 6.70
C SER A 69 11.62 -2.74 6.20
N SER A 70 12.06 -1.79 7.02
CA SER A 70 12.29 -0.40 6.56
C SER A 70 13.47 -0.28 5.59
N GLY A 71 14.23 -1.37 5.36
CA GLY A 71 15.40 -1.40 4.48
C GLY A 71 15.10 -1.73 3.02
N VAL A 72 13.85 -2.07 2.68
CA VAL A 72 13.45 -2.42 1.31
C VAL A 72 12.21 -1.64 0.93
N VAL A 73 12.29 -0.92 -0.19
CA VAL A 73 11.20 -0.09 -0.70
C VAL A 73 10.95 -0.40 -2.18
N LEU A 74 9.71 -0.24 -2.66
CA LEU A 74 9.45 -0.22 -4.09
C LEU A 74 10.01 1.09 -4.66
N ASP A 75 11.10 1.05 -5.41
CA ASP A 75 11.69 2.24 -6.01
C ASP A 75 11.28 2.38 -7.48
N PHE A 76 10.89 3.60 -7.88
CA PHE A 76 10.56 3.93 -9.27
C PHE A 76 10.75 5.43 -9.54
N PRO A 77 11.03 5.82 -10.80
CA PRO A 77 11.20 7.22 -11.17
C PRO A 77 10.05 8.12 -10.72
N PHE A 78 10.39 9.29 -10.18
CA PHE A 78 9.44 10.32 -9.73
C PHE A 78 8.48 9.90 -8.59
N LYS A 79 8.79 8.84 -7.85
CA LYS A 79 8.00 8.37 -6.69
C LYS A 79 7.72 9.45 -5.64
N ASP A 80 8.60 10.46 -5.56
CA ASP A 80 8.55 11.64 -4.68
C ASP A 80 7.86 12.86 -5.32
N CYS A 81 7.10 12.65 -6.39
CA CYS A 81 6.36 13.70 -7.08
C CYS A 81 4.84 13.55 -6.96
N TYR A 82 4.15 14.66 -7.15
CA TYR A 82 2.73 14.73 -7.41
C TYR A 82 2.46 15.03 -8.88
N LEU A 83 1.60 14.23 -9.49
CA LEU A 83 1.20 14.43 -10.87
C LEU A 83 0.03 15.43 -10.96
N GLY A 84 0.31 16.62 -11.49
CA GLY A 84 -0.63 17.75 -11.48
C GLY A 84 -1.86 17.60 -12.38
N GLY A 85 -1.87 16.66 -13.32
CA GLY A 85 -3.02 16.27 -14.16
C GLY A 85 -3.95 17.43 -14.60
N GLY A 86 -3.69 18.05 -15.75
CA GLY A 86 -4.58 19.06 -16.31
C GLY A 86 -5.61 18.46 -17.29
N SER A 87 -6.81 18.09 -16.83
CA SER A 87 -7.94 17.79 -17.73
C SER A 87 -8.67 19.09 -18.11
N THR A 88 -8.07 19.89 -18.99
CA THR A 88 -8.81 20.97 -19.65
C THR A 88 -8.61 20.91 -21.16
N LYS A 89 -9.70 20.50 -21.83
CA LYS A 89 -9.92 20.29 -23.27
C LYS A 89 -9.30 19.00 -23.83
N ASP A 90 -10.18 18.20 -24.42
CA ASP A 90 -9.96 16.86 -25.00
C ASP A 90 -8.94 16.81 -26.16
N ASP A 91 -8.39 17.95 -26.60
CA ASP A 91 -7.63 18.06 -27.86
C ASP A 91 -6.15 18.43 -27.71
N GLN A 92 -5.62 18.65 -26.50
CA GLN A 92 -4.21 19.03 -26.33
C GLN A 92 -3.40 17.98 -25.56
N LYS A 93 -2.51 17.28 -26.29
CA LYS A 93 -1.39 16.51 -25.73
C LYS A 93 -0.48 17.46 -24.93
N ARG A 94 -0.80 17.72 -23.67
CA ARG A 94 0.08 18.48 -22.76
C ARG A 94 1.11 17.55 -22.14
N GLN A 95 2.32 18.06 -21.95
CA GLN A 95 3.31 17.40 -21.13
C GLN A 95 2.82 17.36 -19.68
N GLU A 96 2.92 16.19 -19.08
CA GLU A 96 2.65 15.98 -17.66
C GLU A 96 3.66 16.75 -16.82
N ILE A 97 3.15 17.42 -15.79
CA ILE A 97 3.98 18.16 -14.84
C ILE A 97 4.02 17.34 -13.55
N PHE A 98 5.24 16.94 -13.20
CA PHE A 98 5.58 16.29 -11.94
C PHE A 98 6.09 17.36 -10.98
N PHE A 99 5.37 17.56 -9.89
CA PHE A 99 5.77 18.47 -8.82
C PHE A 99 6.49 17.67 -7.74
N ASN A 100 7.81 17.82 -7.65
CA ASN A 100 8.58 17.19 -6.58
C ASN A 100 8.12 17.72 -5.21
N GLU A 101 7.90 16.83 -4.25
CA GLU A 101 7.32 17.17 -2.95
C GLU A 101 8.17 18.16 -2.13
N LEU A 102 9.50 18.11 -2.30
CA LEU A 102 10.44 18.97 -1.58
C LEU A 102 10.73 20.27 -2.34
N ILE A 103 11.01 20.16 -3.65
CA ILE A 103 11.43 21.31 -4.47
C ILE A 103 10.22 22.20 -4.81
N ALA A 104 9.07 21.61 -5.11
CA ALA A 104 7.83 22.30 -5.48
C ALA A 104 6.79 22.23 -4.35
N ASN A 105 7.25 22.39 -3.10
CA ASN A 105 6.44 22.16 -1.91
C ASN A 105 5.22 23.10 -1.84
N ASP A 106 5.38 24.36 -2.25
CA ASP A 106 4.30 25.34 -2.23
C ASP A 106 3.20 24.99 -3.25
N GLU A 107 3.58 24.56 -4.45
CA GLU A 107 2.66 24.08 -5.48
C GLU A 107 1.92 22.82 -5.02
N VAL A 108 2.63 21.86 -4.42
CA VAL A 108 2.02 20.63 -3.88
C VAL A 108 1.04 20.95 -2.75
N ARG A 109 1.43 21.80 -1.80
CA ARG A 109 0.54 22.26 -0.71
C ARG A 109 -0.68 22.97 -1.25
N GLN A 110 -0.49 23.86 -2.21
CA GLN A 110 -1.60 24.56 -2.84
C GLN A 110 -2.52 23.57 -3.57
N MET A 111 -1.96 22.60 -4.29
CA MET A 111 -2.73 21.57 -5.00
C MET A 111 -3.60 20.76 -4.04
N LEU A 112 -3.01 20.25 -2.96
CA LEU A 112 -3.67 19.38 -1.98
C LEU A 112 -4.49 20.13 -0.92
N SER A 113 -4.42 21.47 -0.88
CA SER A 113 -5.25 22.25 0.02
C SER A 113 -6.76 22.03 -0.25
N PRO A 114 -7.62 22.02 0.78
CA PRO A 114 -9.05 21.86 0.57
C PRO A 114 -9.63 22.96 -0.32
N LYS A 115 -10.33 22.57 -1.39
CA LYS A 115 -11.01 23.50 -2.29
C LYS A 115 -12.45 23.73 -1.85
N VAL A 116 -12.96 24.92 -2.14
CA VAL A 116 -14.39 25.22 -2.00
C VAL A 116 -15.14 24.57 -3.16
N LEU A 117 -16.12 23.73 -2.83
CA LEU A 117 -17.02 23.15 -3.83
C LEU A 117 -18.05 24.21 -4.23
N GLY A 118 -17.92 24.76 -5.45
CA GLY A 118 -18.84 25.75 -6.01
C GLY A 118 -19.84 25.15 -7.00
N SER A 119 -20.81 25.96 -7.43
CA SER A 119 -21.78 25.63 -8.49
C SER A 119 -22.59 24.35 -8.22
N ALA A 120 -22.94 24.11 -6.94
CA ALA A 120 -23.62 22.91 -6.52
C ALA A 120 -25.11 22.93 -6.93
N LYS A 121 -25.55 21.82 -7.54
CA LYS A 121 -26.94 21.62 -7.97
C LYS A 121 -27.49 20.34 -7.37
N LYS A 122 -28.68 20.41 -6.77
CA LYS A 122 -29.42 19.25 -6.25
C LYS A 122 -30.42 18.79 -7.29
N TYR A 123 -30.29 17.54 -7.71
CA TYR A 123 -31.20 16.89 -8.65
C TYR A 123 -32.19 16.04 -7.87
N SER A 124 -33.49 16.30 -8.04
CA SER A 124 -34.57 15.54 -7.39
C SER A 124 -35.72 15.30 -8.38
N LYS A 125 -36.72 14.51 -7.95
CA LYS A 125 -37.96 14.33 -8.73
C LYS A 125 -38.71 15.65 -8.98
N ASN A 126 -38.48 16.67 -8.16
CA ASN A 126 -39.17 17.96 -8.23
C ASN A 126 -38.43 18.98 -9.11
N GLY A 127 -37.25 18.64 -9.65
CA GLY A 127 -36.44 19.51 -10.51
C GLY A 127 -35.01 19.70 -10.01
N ILE A 128 -34.38 20.79 -10.46
CA ILE A 128 -32.99 21.16 -10.17
C ILE A 128 -32.99 22.42 -9.31
N GLU A 129 -32.29 22.37 -8.19
CA GLU A 129 -32.15 23.50 -7.26
C GLU A 129 -30.67 23.86 -7.06
N GLU A 130 -30.35 25.15 -7.04
CA GLU A 130 -29.02 25.62 -6.62
C GLU A 130 -28.92 25.59 -5.10
N ILE A 131 -27.85 24.99 -4.59
CA ILE A 131 -27.64 24.80 -3.15
C ILE A 131 -26.30 25.41 -2.72
N ASN A 132 -26.27 25.92 -1.49
CA ASN A 132 -25.06 26.50 -0.89
C ASN A 132 -24.42 25.59 0.16
N GLN A 133 -25.10 24.50 0.54
CA GLN A 133 -24.65 23.56 1.57
C GLN A 133 -25.08 22.14 1.22
N PHE A 134 -24.29 21.16 1.66
CA PHE A 134 -24.56 19.74 1.50
C PHE A 134 -24.81 19.09 2.87
N SER A 135 -25.84 18.27 2.95
CA SER A 135 -26.11 17.38 4.07
C SER A 135 -25.18 16.18 4.07
N GLU A 136 -25.05 15.50 5.21
CA GLU A 136 -24.29 14.24 5.33
C GLU A 136 -24.96 13.08 4.58
N ASN A 137 -26.26 13.17 4.32
CA ASN A 137 -27.04 12.15 3.62
C ASN A 137 -27.19 12.41 2.10
N ASP A 138 -26.56 13.46 1.57
CA ASP A 138 -26.63 13.76 0.14
C ASP A 138 -25.66 12.85 -0.65
N ASN A 139 -26.11 12.36 -1.79
CA ASN A 139 -25.23 11.74 -2.79
C ASN A 139 -24.52 12.84 -3.57
N LEU A 140 -23.20 12.77 -3.69
CA LEU A 140 -22.38 13.80 -4.32
C LEU A 140 -21.78 13.32 -5.63
N ILE A 141 -21.92 14.13 -6.69
CA ILE A 141 -21.16 13.98 -7.94
C ILE A 141 -20.25 15.19 -8.06
N ILE A 142 -18.94 14.96 -8.07
CA ILE A 142 -17.92 16.01 -8.11
C ILE A 142 -17.25 15.97 -9.47
N LYS A 143 -17.34 17.07 -10.23
CA LYS A 143 -16.66 17.22 -11.51
C LYS A 143 -15.33 17.95 -11.31
N GLY A 144 -14.21 17.29 -11.62
CA GLY A 144 -12.88 17.89 -11.55
C GLY A 144 -11.77 16.84 -11.55
N ASN A 145 -10.53 17.29 -11.33
CA ASN A 145 -9.41 16.37 -11.11
C ASN A 145 -9.62 15.63 -9.77
N ASN A 146 -9.64 14.30 -9.84
CA ASN A 146 -9.85 13.42 -8.69
C ASN A 146 -8.82 13.59 -7.57
N LEU A 147 -7.55 13.88 -7.86
CA LEU A 147 -6.54 14.12 -6.81
C LEU A 147 -6.93 15.31 -5.93
N ILE A 148 -7.32 16.43 -6.55
CA ILE A 148 -7.75 17.65 -5.87
C ILE A 148 -9.08 17.43 -5.15
N ALA A 149 -10.00 16.68 -5.76
CA ALA A 149 -11.28 16.33 -5.15
C ALA A 149 -11.08 15.47 -3.89
N LEU A 150 -10.29 14.40 -3.96
CA LEU A 150 -9.96 13.53 -2.83
C LEU A 150 -9.32 14.34 -1.69
N ALA A 151 -8.34 15.19 -2.01
CA ALA A 151 -7.68 16.03 -1.01
C ALA A 151 -8.68 17.00 -0.32
N SER A 152 -9.63 17.54 -1.07
CA SER A 152 -10.68 18.41 -0.53
C SER A 152 -11.69 17.67 0.34
N LEU A 153 -11.99 16.41 0.01
CA LEU A 153 -12.92 15.56 0.75
C LEU A 153 -12.38 15.16 2.13
N LEU A 154 -11.06 15.09 2.31
CA LEU A 154 -10.44 14.76 3.61
C LEU A 154 -10.96 15.65 4.74
N LYS A 155 -11.15 16.94 4.48
CA LYS A 155 -11.66 17.91 5.48
C LYS A 155 -12.97 17.46 6.14
N ARG A 156 -13.82 16.71 5.44
CA ARG A 156 -15.13 16.24 5.95
C ARG A 156 -15.20 14.74 6.17
N TYR A 157 -14.48 13.94 5.36
CA TYR A 157 -14.67 12.49 5.24
C TYR A 157 -13.43 11.64 5.55
N GLU A 158 -12.35 12.23 6.06
CA GLU A 158 -11.19 11.46 6.54
C GLU A 158 -11.63 10.41 7.58
N GLY A 159 -11.21 9.16 7.38
CA GLY A 159 -11.58 8.02 8.23
C GLY A 159 -13.06 7.59 8.18
N LYS A 160 -13.88 8.11 7.25
CA LYS A 160 -15.34 7.86 7.23
C LYS A 160 -15.82 6.98 6.08
N VAL A 161 -15.01 6.74 5.06
CA VAL A 161 -15.43 6.00 3.87
C VAL A 161 -15.37 4.51 4.14
N LYS A 162 -16.51 3.82 3.97
CA LYS A 162 -16.61 2.37 4.19
C LYS A 162 -16.12 1.55 3.00
N CYS A 163 -16.37 2.01 1.78
CA CYS A 163 -16.04 1.30 0.55
C CYS A 163 -15.58 2.28 -0.51
N ILE A 164 -14.49 1.96 -1.20
CA ILE A 164 -14.01 2.65 -2.39
C ILE A 164 -13.95 1.63 -3.53
N TYR A 165 -14.49 2.00 -4.69
CA TYR A 165 -14.32 1.26 -5.93
C TYR A 165 -13.72 2.20 -6.97
N ILE A 166 -12.68 1.77 -7.66
CA ILE A 166 -12.09 2.51 -8.77
C ILE A 166 -11.76 1.59 -9.95
N ASP A 167 -11.92 2.15 -11.15
CA ASP A 167 -11.57 1.55 -12.43
C ASP A 167 -10.60 2.51 -13.16
N PRO A 168 -9.31 2.53 -12.76
CA PRO A 168 -8.29 3.41 -13.34
C PRO A 168 -7.96 3.02 -14.79
N PRO A 169 -7.28 3.89 -15.58
CA PRO A 169 -6.79 3.51 -16.90
C PRO A 169 -5.81 2.33 -16.80
N TYR A 170 -5.87 1.40 -17.75
CA TYR A 170 -5.12 0.14 -17.69
C TYR A 170 -3.72 0.21 -18.32
N ASN A 171 -3.39 1.34 -18.96
CA ASN A 171 -2.10 1.54 -19.62
C ASN A 171 -1.83 0.53 -20.75
N THR A 172 -2.87 0.10 -21.47
CA THR A 172 -2.79 -0.86 -22.60
C THR A 172 -2.10 -0.28 -23.84
N GLY A 173 -1.89 1.03 -23.87
CA GLY A 173 -1.36 1.77 -25.02
C GLY A 173 -2.37 1.98 -26.17
N ASN A 174 -3.62 1.55 -26.01
CA ASN A 174 -4.67 1.58 -27.04
C ASN A 174 -6.05 2.02 -26.51
N ASP A 175 -6.14 2.57 -25.30
CA ASP A 175 -7.44 2.88 -24.71
C ASP A 175 -8.02 4.17 -25.31
N SER A 176 -9.34 4.15 -25.52
CA SER A 176 -10.12 5.26 -26.09
C SER A 176 -10.39 6.39 -25.09
N PHE A 177 -9.74 6.34 -23.92
CA PHE A 177 -9.82 7.38 -22.90
C PHE A 177 -8.68 8.38 -23.11
N ASN A 178 -9.01 9.67 -23.23
CA ASN A 178 -8.05 10.78 -23.39
C ASN A 178 -7.11 11.01 -22.17
N TYR A 179 -6.87 10.00 -21.34
CA TYR A 179 -5.69 10.02 -20.48
C TYR A 179 -4.46 9.84 -21.39
N ASN A 180 -3.35 10.51 -21.05
CA ASN A 180 -2.17 10.50 -21.90
C ASN A 180 -1.52 9.10 -21.87
N ASP A 181 -1.99 8.14 -22.69
CA ASP A 181 -1.50 6.75 -22.83
C ASP A 181 0.00 6.60 -23.14
N LYS A 182 0.76 7.70 -23.15
CA LYS A 182 2.22 7.71 -23.00
C LYS A 182 2.68 7.65 -21.54
N PHE A 183 1.80 7.33 -20.59
CA PHE A 183 2.19 6.99 -19.23
C PHE A 183 3.11 5.77 -19.29
N ASN A 184 4.41 5.99 -19.10
CA ASN A 184 5.28 4.86 -18.76
C ASN A 184 4.82 4.30 -17.40
N HIS A 185 5.21 3.05 -17.08
CA HIS A 185 4.84 2.41 -15.81
C HIS A 185 5.12 3.31 -14.59
N SER A 186 6.23 4.07 -14.59
CA SER A 186 6.52 5.00 -13.47
C SER A 186 5.51 6.13 -13.34
N SER A 187 5.12 6.78 -14.44
CA SER A 187 4.16 7.88 -14.42
C SER A 187 2.76 7.38 -14.00
N TRP A 188 2.38 6.17 -14.44
CA TRP A 188 1.15 5.51 -13.99
C TRP A 188 1.19 5.19 -12.48
N LEU A 189 2.31 4.65 -11.99
CA LEU A 189 2.50 4.39 -10.56
C LEU A 189 2.48 5.68 -9.73
N VAL A 190 3.04 6.79 -10.20
CA VAL A 190 2.92 8.09 -9.53
C VAL A 190 1.45 8.54 -9.50
N PHE A 191 0.75 8.46 -10.64
CA PHE A 191 -0.67 8.79 -10.73
C PHE A 191 -1.50 8.01 -9.70
N MET A 192 -1.28 6.69 -9.61
CA MET A 192 -1.99 5.81 -8.69
C MET A 192 -1.57 6.04 -7.25
N LYS A 193 -0.26 6.14 -6.95
CA LYS A 193 0.28 6.38 -5.60
C LYS A 193 -0.38 7.60 -4.97
N ASN A 194 -0.34 8.76 -5.64
CA ASN A 194 -0.88 10.00 -5.07
C ASN A 194 -2.38 9.89 -4.72
N ARG A 195 -3.15 9.10 -5.48
CA ARG A 195 -4.60 8.91 -5.27
C ARG A 195 -4.89 7.87 -4.21
N LEU A 196 -4.16 6.76 -4.23
CA LEU A 196 -4.30 5.67 -3.27
C LEU A 196 -3.90 6.11 -1.86
N GLU A 197 -2.88 6.97 -1.72
CA GLU A 197 -2.51 7.57 -0.42
C GLU A 197 -3.65 8.40 0.18
N LEU A 198 -4.34 9.22 -0.63
CA LEU A 198 -5.51 9.97 -0.16
C LEU A 198 -6.72 9.06 0.08
N ALA A 199 -6.93 8.05 -0.77
CA ALA A 199 -7.99 7.06 -0.60
C ALA A 199 -7.82 6.29 0.72
N LYS A 200 -6.58 5.89 1.07
CA LYS A 200 -6.25 5.24 2.34
C LYS A 200 -6.67 6.10 3.54
N ARG A 201 -6.40 7.41 3.48
CA ARG A 201 -6.79 8.35 4.55
C ARG A 201 -8.30 8.54 4.66
N LEU A 202 -9.02 8.49 3.53
CA LEU A 202 -10.48 8.57 3.53
C LEU A 202 -11.14 7.31 4.11
N LEU A 203 -10.53 6.13 3.95
CA LEU A 203 -11.08 4.88 4.44
C LEU A 203 -11.13 4.83 5.97
N ARG A 204 -12.24 4.28 6.49
CA ARG A 204 -12.36 3.87 7.89
C ARG A 204 -11.45 2.66 8.17
N ASP A 205 -11.15 2.39 9.44
CA ASP A 205 -10.28 1.28 9.86
C ASP A 205 -10.75 -0.12 9.39
N ASP A 206 -12.07 -0.30 9.24
CA ASP A 206 -12.71 -1.51 8.70
C ASP A 206 -13.20 -1.33 7.25
N GLY A 207 -12.74 -0.27 6.58
CA GLY A 207 -13.07 0.05 5.21
C GLY A 207 -12.35 -0.85 4.21
N VAL A 208 -12.92 -0.98 3.02
CA VAL A 208 -12.36 -1.78 1.92
C VAL A 208 -12.21 -0.95 0.66
N ILE A 209 -11.19 -1.24 -0.12
CA ILE A 209 -10.98 -0.67 -1.45
C ILE A 209 -10.88 -1.79 -2.48
N PHE A 210 -11.58 -1.60 -3.60
CA PHE A 210 -11.53 -2.44 -4.78
C PHE A 210 -10.95 -1.62 -5.92
N VAL A 211 -9.93 -2.17 -6.56
CA VAL A 211 -9.28 -1.56 -7.73
C VAL A 211 -9.34 -2.57 -8.86
N GLN A 212 -10.03 -2.20 -9.92
CA GLN A 212 -10.05 -2.96 -11.16
C GLN A 212 -8.76 -2.68 -11.93
N CYS A 213 -8.17 -3.72 -12.53
CA CYS A 213 -6.93 -3.60 -13.29
C CYS A 213 -6.80 -4.79 -14.24
N ASP A 214 -6.21 -4.58 -15.40
CA ASP A 214 -5.79 -5.66 -16.30
C ASP A 214 -4.39 -6.20 -15.94
N ASP A 215 -3.87 -7.07 -16.80
CA ASP A 215 -2.57 -7.72 -16.66
C ASP A 215 -1.36 -6.81 -16.87
N ASN A 216 -1.52 -5.61 -17.46
CA ASN A 216 -0.41 -4.70 -17.73
C ASN A 216 0.16 -4.09 -16.45
N GLU A 217 -0.71 -3.65 -15.53
CA GLU A 217 -0.30 -2.94 -14.31
C GLU A 217 -0.60 -3.70 -13.01
N GLN A 218 -1.35 -4.81 -13.06
CA GLN A 218 -1.80 -5.53 -11.86
C GLN A 218 -0.66 -5.89 -10.90
N ALA A 219 0.48 -6.37 -11.41
CA ALA A 219 1.59 -6.76 -10.57
C ALA A 219 2.20 -5.57 -9.82
N TYR A 220 2.47 -4.46 -10.52
CA TYR A 220 3.06 -3.26 -9.90
C TYR A 220 2.06 -2.56 -8.99
N LEU A 221 0.79 -2.49 -9.39
CA LEU A 221 -0.31 -1.99 -8.57
C LEU A 221 -0.41 -2.77 -7.26
N LYS A 222 -0.32 -4.11 -7.32
CA LYS A 222 -0.38 -4.95 -6.11
C LYS A 222 0.73 -4.59 -5.12
N VAL A 223 1.97 -4.47 -5.61
CA VAL A 223 3.12 -4.12 -4.75
C VAL A 223 2.97 -2.69 -4.18
N LEU A 224 2.52 -1.73 -5.00
CA LEU A 224 2.25 -0.37 -4.54
C LEU A 224 1.16 -0.32 -3.48
N MET A 225 0.07 -1.06 -3.67
CA MET A 225 -1.01 -1.11 -2.68
C MET A 225 -0.58 -1.84 -1.40
N ASP A 226 0.28 -2.87 -1.49
CA ASP A 226 0.85 -3.50 -0.30
C ASP A 226 1.68 -2.51 0.53
N GLU A 227 2.46 -1.63 -0.13
CA GLU A 227 3.19 -0.56 0.53
C GLU A 227 2.25 0.45 1.21
N ILE A 228 1.15 0.85 0.56
CA ILE A 228 0.24 1.90 1.07
C ILE A 228 -0.73 1.39 2.15
N PHE A 229 -1.28 0.19 2.00
CA PHE A 229 -2.41 -0.28 2.82
C PHE A 229 -2.04 -1.26 3.94
N GLU A 230 -0.86 -1.89 3.87
CA GLU A 230 -0.30 -2.87 4.83
C GLU A 230 -1.18 -4.12 5.14
N LYS A 231 -2.40 -4.22 4.60
CA LYS A 231 -3.38 -5.30 4.83
C LYS A 231 -3.98 -5.82 3.50
N ILE A 232 -4.65 -6.98 3.59
CA ILE A 232 -5.27 -7.72 2.47
C ILE A 232 -6.21 -6.79 1.67
N ILE A 233 -5.89 -6.63 0.40
CA ILE A 233 -6.64 -5.90 -0.62
C ILE A 233 -7.36 -6.90 -1.52
N ILE A 234 -8.55 -6.55 -1.99
CA ILE A 234 -9.26 -7.33 -3.01
C ILE A 234 -9.07 -6.62 -4.36
N MET A 235 -8.20 -7.17 -5.19
CA MET A 235 -8.12 -6.82 -6.59
C MET A 235 -9.19 -7.61 -7.35
N VAL A 236 -9.88 -6.95 -8.28
CA VAL A 236 -10.92 -7.57 -9.10
C VAL A 236 -10.43 -7.56 -10.54
N ASN A 237 -10.38 -8.74 -11.15
CA ASN A 237 -10.09 -8.94 -12.57
C ASN A 237 -11.37 -8.92 -13.39
#